data_AF-A0A1A8ADR0-F1
#
_entry.id   AF-A0A1A8ADR0-F1
#
_cell.length_a   1.000
_cell.length_b   1.000
_cell.length_c   1.000
_cell.angle_alpha   90.00
_cell.angle_beta   90.00
_cell.angle_gamma   90.00
#
_symmetry.space_group_name_H-M   'P 1'
#
loop_
_entity.id
_entity.type
_entity.pdbx_description
1 polymer ?
#
loop_
_entity_poly.entity_id
_entity_poly.type
_entity_poly.pdbx_seq_one_letter_code
_entity_poly.pdbx_strand_id
1 'polypeptide(L)'
;MGPTSLDKIRTLQRNPANIRNLCILAHVDHGKTTLADCLVASNGIISSRLAGKLRYLDSREDEQVRGITMKSSAISLHYNNGDQDYLINLIDSPGHVDFSSEVSTAVRLCDGAIVVVDAVEGVCPQTQVVLRQAWLENIKPVLLINKIDRLILELKLTSLEAFTHLQKILEQVNALTGSLFTSKVLEERAEKQKEETQEWEASSEDQVYDWSAGLEEADDSHLYFSPDQGNVVFASAIDGWGFSIQQFASLHSQRMGIKEEVLLKTLWGDFYVNAKAKRIMKGAQAKGKKPLFVQLVLDNIWSLYDAVVTRRDKAKVEKVVTSLGLKVMARDLSHSDPKVLLSAICRQWLPVSEAVLLMVCKKLPSPLDMASERVEKLMSVGARRFDSLPEQTKDLKTAFLQCSSGESAPVIIFVAKMFVVETKALPQFRHRHLNQEEIAQRRELARQRHAEKMIASKTGPERDKDISPSDSAPAECQPTGLSAAKMESLTLKEPEEDGEQKEVFIAFARVYSGMVKKGQRLFVLGPKYDPSQALRLVKHRELTQFTCCTGPFGFCFMLIGSKTLV
;
A
#
# COMPACT_ATOMS: atom_id res chain seq x y z
N MET A 1 5.55 -11.18 12.56
CA MET A 1 5.03 -12.23 11.67
C MET A 1 6.20 -12.77 10.85
N GLY A 2 6.33 -14.09 10.69
CA GLY A 2 7.37 -14.67 9.85
C GLY A 2 7.11 -14.45 8.35
N PRO A 3 8.06 -14.78 7.46
CA PRO A 3 7.86 -14.66 6.02
C PRO A 3 6.69 -15.54 5.56
N THR A 4 5.71 -14.94 4.89
CA THR A 4 4.50 -15.61 4.43
C THR A 4 4.85 -16.64 3.35
N SER A 5 4.37 -17.88 3.49
CA SER A 5 4.56 -18.90 2.45
C SER A 5 3.77 -18.57 1.18
N LEU A 6 4.34 -18.87 0.02
CA LEU A 6 3.69 -18.63 -1.28
C LEU A 6 2.37 -19.38 -1.41
N ASP A 7 2.25 -20.56 -0.82
CA ASP A 7 1.02 -21.35 -0.86
C ASP A 7 -0.10 -20.72 -0.04
N LYS A 8 0.24 -20.04 1.07
CA LYS A 8 -0.73 -19.26 1.84
C LYS A 8 -1.28 -18.10 1.01
N ILE A 9 -0.39 -17.36 0.33
CA ILE A 9 -0.80 -16.26 -0.57
C ILE A 9 -1.72 -16.79 -1.68
N ARG A 10 -1.36 -17.92 -2.33
CA ARG A 10 -2.21 -18.54 -3.36
C ARG A 10 -3.59 -18.94 -2.85
N THR A 11 -3.67 -19.43 -1.62
CA THR A 11 -4.95 -19.82 -0.99
C THR A 11 -5.80 -18.59 -0.73
N LEU A 12 -5.21 -17.50 -0.20
CA LEU A 12 -5.91 -16.24 0.02
C LEU A 12 -6.35 -15.57 -1.28
N GLN A 13 -5.54 -15.69 -2.35
CA GLN A 13 -5.92 -15.22 -3.69
C GLN A 13 -7.16 -15.92 -4.26
N ARG A 14 -7.53 -17.12 -3.78
CA ARG A 14 -8.77 -17.79 -4.22
C ARG A 14 -10.01 -17.22 -3.55
N ASN A 15 -9.87 -16.49 -2.45
CA ASN A 15 -11.01 -15.90 -1.74
C ASN A 15 -11.05 -14.38 -1.98
N PRO A 16 -11.86 -13.90 -2.94
CA PRO A 16 -11.92 -12.48 -3.27
C PRO A 16 -12.43 -11.61 -2.11
N ALA A 17 -13.21 -12.16 -1.18
CA ALA A 17 -13.73 -11.42 -0.03
C ALA A 17 -12.63 -10.90 0.91
N ASN A 18 -11.47 -11.57 0.94
CA ASN A 18 -10.34 -11.22 1.81
C ASN A 18 -9.24 -10.44 1.07
N ILE A 19 -9.45 -10.07 -0.18
CA ILE A 19 -8.51 -9.27 -0.96
C ILE A 19 -8.88 -7.79 -0.80
N ARG A 20 -7.88 -6.91 -0.66
CA ARG A 20 -8.06 -5.45 -0.73
C ARG A 20 -7.04 -4.87 -1.70
N ASN A 21 -7.51 -4.23 -2.77
CA ASN A 21 -6.64 -3.54 -3.70
C ASN A 21 -6.59 -2.06 -3.34
N LEU A 22 -5.40 -1.56 -3.05
CA LEU A 22 -5.17 -0.27 -2.43
C LEU A 22 -4.10 0.51 -3.21
N CYS A 23 -4.35 1.78 -3.49
CA CYS A 23 -3.30 2.72 -3.91
C CYS A 23 -2.94 3.72 -2.82
N ILE A 24 -1.67 4.13 -2.77
CA ILE A 24 -1.27 5.30 -1.97
C ILE A 24 -1.24 6.52 -2.88
N LEU A 25 -1.98 7.53 -2.46
CA LEU A 25 -2.23 8.78 -3.16
C LEU A 25 -1.69 9.94 -2.31
N ALA A 26 -0.74 10.71 -2.82
CA ALA A 26 -0.09 11.76 -2.05
C ALA A 26 0.51 12.84 -2.95
N HIS A 27 0.71 14.04 -2.40
CA HIS A 27 1.60 15.03 -3.01
C HIS A 27 3.07 14.58 -2.88
N VAL A 28 3.95 15.24 -3.62
CA VAL A 28 5.40 15.07 -3.54
C VAL A 28 5.85 15.31 -2.09
N ASP A 29 6.77 14.47 -1.60
CA ASP A 29 7.36 14.58 -0.27
C ASP A 29 6.41 14.49 0.94
N HIS A 30 5.12 14.17 0.78
CA HIS A 30 4.21 13.89 1.91
C HIS A 30 4.53 12.57 2.67
N GLY A 31 5.58 11.84 2.28
CA GLY A 31 6.03 10.62 2.94
C GLY A 31 5.36 9.33 2.45
N LYS A 32 4.83 9.34 1.22
CA LYS A 32 4.27 8.17 0.53
C LYS A 32 5.22 6.97 0.52
N THR A 33 6.43 7.15 0.01
CA THR A 33 7.43 6.08 -0.13
C THR A 33 7.89 5.58 1.25
N THR A 34 8.00 6.49 2.23
CA THR A 34 8.32 6.13 3.62
C THR A 34 7.23 5.27 4.25
N LEU A 35 5.95 5.61 4.01
CA LEU A 35 4.82 4.80 4.44
C LEU A 35 4.83 3.42 3.78
N ALA A 36 5.02 3.38 2.46
CA ALA A 36 5.08 2.13 1.71
C ALA A 36 6.16 1.20 2.26
N ASP A 37 7.37 1.73 2.50
CA ASP A 37 8.46 0.97 3.13
C ASP A 37 8.08 0.44 4.52
N CYS A 38 7.39 1.21 5.36
CA CYS A 38 6.94 0.74 6.66
C CYS A 38 5.97 -0.45 6.54
N LEU A 39 5.08 -0.43 5.54
CA LEU A 39 4.17 -1.54 5.25
C LEU A 39 4.93 -2.78 4.77
N VAL A 40 5.91 -2.61 3.88
CA VAL A 40 6.79 -3.70 3.41
C VAL A 40 7.59 -4.32 4.55
N ALA A 41 8.10 -3.49 5.47
CA ALA A 41 8.87 -3.94 6.63
C ALA A 41 8.05 -4.77 7.62
N SER A 42 6.78 -4.42 7.81
CA SER A 42 5.89 -5.15 8.71
C SER A 42 5.62 -6.60 8.26
N ASN A 43 5.69 -6.83 6.94
CA ASN A 43 5.54 -8.13 6.31
C ASN A 43 6.85 -8.96 6.31
N GLY A 44 7.93 -8.43 6.89
CA GLY A 44 9.23 -9.13 6.95
C GLY A 44 9.97 -9.21 5.61
N ILE A 45 9.52 -8.48 4.59
CA ILE A 45 10.18 -8.42 3.27
C ILE A 45 11.48 -7.62 3.36
N ILE A 46 11.45 -6.52 4.13
CA ILE A 46 12.64 -5.74 4.46
C ILE A 46 12.83 -5.70 5.98
N SER A 47 14.07 -5.50 6.42
CA SER A 47 14.32 -5.28 7.85
C SER A 47 13.71 -3.96 8.31
N SER A 48 13.17 -3.94 9.53
CA SER A 48 12.56 -2.74 10.13
C SER A 48 13.53 -1.55 10.20
N ARG A 49 14.84 -1.79 10.27
CA ARG A 49 15.87 -0.74 10.30
C ARG A 49 16.06 -0.05 8.95
N LEU A 50 15.85 -0.76 7.85
CA LEU A 50 15.97 -0.24 6.49
C LEU A 50 14.68 0.43 6.01
N ALA A 51 13.55 0.20 6.71
CA ALA A 51 12.27 0.83 6.43
C ALA A 51 12.37 2.36 6.45
N GLY A 52 11.90 2.99 5.38
CA GLY A 52 11.84 4.45 5.22
C GLY A 52 13.11 5.09 4.65
N LYS A 53 14.20 4.31 4.56
CA LYS A 53 15.49 4.77 4.00
C LYS A 53 15.79 4.14 2.65
N LEU A 54 15.42 2.87 2.47
CA LEU A 54 15.77 2.10 1.28
C LEU A 54 14.92 2.49 0.06
N ARG A 55 13.67 2.94 0.25
CA ARG A 55 12.69 3.19 -0.81
C ARG A 55 12.52 1.97 -1.71
N TYR A 56 12.09 0.86 -1.12
CA TYR A 56 12.10 -0.46 -1.75
C TYR A 56 11.33 -0.53 -3.08
N LEU A 57 10.25 0.24 -3.20
CA LEU A 57 9.39 0.25 -4.40
C LEU A 57 9.96 1.09 -5.55
N ASP A 58 10.88 2.02 -5.26
CA ASP A 58 11.61 2.84 -6.23
C ASP A 58 12.82 2.03 -6.75
N SER A 59 12.54 0.98 -7.55
CA SER A 59 13.56 0.03 -7.98
C SER A 59 14.39 0.50 -9.17
N ARG A 60 13.98 1.57 -9.86
CA ARG A 60 14.68 2.09 -11.04
C ARG A 60 15.77 3.08 -10.63
N GLU A 61 16.90 3.04 -11.30
CA GLU A 61 18.06 3.91 -10.97
C GLU A 61 17.72 5.40 -11.11
N ASP A 62 16.92 5.76 -12.11
CA ASP A 62 16.45 7.13 -12.34
C ASP A 62 15.55 7.64 -11.20
N GLU A 63 14.75 6.77 -10.58
CA GLU A 63 13.93 7.08 -9.40
C GLU A 63 14.78 7.31 -8.16
N GLN A 64 15.78 6.46 -7.94
CA GLN A 64 16.69 6.57 -6.80
C GLN A 64 17.54 7.83 -6.87
N VAL A 65 18.07 8.18 -8.05
CA VAL A 65 18.88 9.39 -8.25
C VAL A 65 18.04 10.66 -8.04
N ARG A 66 16.81 10.69 -8.56
CA ARG A 66 15.94 11.87 -8.45
C ARG A 66 15.23 11.96 -7.10
N GLY A 67 15.15 10.86 -6.36
CA GLY A 67 14.41 10.79 -5.11
C GLY A 67 12.90 10.98 -5.28
N ILE A 68 12.33 10.62 -6.44
CA ILE A 68 10.89 10.67 -6.70
C ILE A 68 10.42 9.37 -7.35
N THR A 69 9.22 8.92 -6.98
CA THR A 69 8.55 7.80 -7.64
C THR A 69 8.04 8.26 -9.01
N MET A 70 8.47 7.59 -10.09
CA MET A 70 8.07 7.94 -11.46
C MET A 70 7.15 6.88 -12.07
N LYS A 71 7.29 5.61 -11.66
CA LYS A 71 6.52 4.48 -12.17
C LYS A 71 5.75 3.81 -11.04
N SER A 72 4.55 3.35 -11.38
CA SER A 72 3.73 2.60 -10.43
C SER A 72 4.32 1.21 -10.19
N SER A 73 4.57 0.88 -8.93
CA SER A 73 5.06 -0.42 -8.46
C SER A 73 4.00 -1.10 -7.60
N ALA A 74 3.92 -2.44 -7.64
CA ALA A 74 2.93 -3.20 -6.89
C ALA A 74 3.57 -4.26 -6.00
N ILE A 75 3.02 -4.42 -4.79
CA ILE A 75 3.44 -5.42 -3.83
C ILE A 75 2.23 -6.04 -3.13
N SER A 76 2.29 -7.34 -2.87
CA SER A 76 1.26 -8.04 -2.10
C SER A 76 1.72 -8.20 -0.65
N LEU A 77 0.87 -7.76 0.27
CA LEU A 77 1.08 -7.79 1.71
C LEU A 77 0.06 -8.73 2.35
N HIS A 78 0.51 -9.52 3.32
CA HIS A 78 -0.32 -10.41 4.11
C HIS A 78 -0.57 -9.79 5.48
N TYR A 79 -1.84 -9.60 5.84
CA TYR A 79 -2.22 -9.06 7.13
C TYR A 79 -3.16 -10.01 7.86
N ASN A 80 -2.83 -10.33 9.11
CA ASN A 80 -3.67 -11.14 9.98
C ASN A 80 -4.27 -10.23 11.05
N ASN A 81 -5.60 -10.21 11.13
CA ASN A 81 -6.37 -9.40 12.09
C ASN A 81 -6.86 -10.22 13.31
N GLY A 82 -6.16 -11.30 13.66
CA GLY A 82 -6.57 -12.28 14.67
C GLY A 82 -7.45 -13.38 14.08
N ASP A 83 -8.67 -13.02 13.69
CA ASP A 83 -9.71 -13.97 13.26
C ASP A 83 -9.68 -14.26 11.74
N GLN A 84 -9.15 -13.32 10.95
CA GLN A 84 -9.14 -13.40 9.49
C GLN A 84 -7.79 -12.98 8.90
N ASP A 85 -7.37 -13.72 7.88
CA ASP A 85 -6.23 -13.39 7.03
C ASP A 85 -6.70 -12.62 5.79
N TYR A 86 -6.05 -11.49 5.54
CA TYR A 86 -6.29 -10.60 4.40
C TYR A 86 -5.06 -10.55 3.49
N LEU A 87 -5.32 -10.42 2.18
CA LEU A 87 -4.32 -10.15 1.18
C LEU A 87 -4.51 -8.72 0.65
N ILE A 88 -3.57 -7.85 0.97
CA ILE A 88 -3.62 -6.44 0.59
C ILE A 88 -2.64 -6.23 -0.56
N ASN A 89 -3.16 -5.89 -1.73
CA ASN A 89 -2.34 -5.53 -2.87
C ASN A 89 -2.16 -4.02 -2.87
N LEU A 90 -0.93 -3.60 -2.61
CA LEU A 90 -0.54 -2.21 -2.54
C LEU A 90 0.05 -1.78 -3.88
N ILE A 91 -0.50 -0.71 -4.46
CA ILE A 91 0.09 0.00 -5.59
C ILE A 91 0.64 1.33 -5.09
N ASP A 92 1.94 1.51 -5.26
CA ASP A 92 2.58 2.79 -5.03
C ASP A 92 2.47 3.64 -6.29
N SER A 93 1.75 4.76 -6.20
CA SER A 93 1.52 5.66 -7.34
C SER A 93 2.46 6.87 -7.26
N PRO A 94 2.85 7.48 -8.40
CA PRO A 94 3.75 8.63 -8.36
C PRO A 94 3.05 9.86 -7.76
N GLY A 95 3.78 10.67 -6.99
CA GLY A 95 3.23 11.87 -6.32
C GLY A 95 3.38 13.16 -7.12
N HIS A 96 4.12 13.16 -8.24
CA HIS A 96 4.41 14.34 -9.04
C HIS A 96 3.34 14.60 -10.10
N VAL A 97 3.01 15.87 -10.36
CA VAL A 97 1.94 16.28 -11.30
C VAL A 97 2.14 15.75 -12.72
N ASP A 98 3.40 15.72 -13.19
CA ASP A 98 3.77 15.24 -14.53
C ASP A 98 3.38 13.78 -14.78
N PHE A 99 3.25 12.98 -13.71
CA PHE A 99 2.89 11.57 -13.78
C PHE A 99 1.42 11.32 -13.46
N SER A 100 0.56 12.33 -13.59
CA SER A 100 -0.89 12.22 -13.35
C SER A 100 -1.59 11.11 -14.16
N SER A 101 -1.09 10.79 -15.36
CA SER A 101 -1.59 9.68 -16.18
C SER A 101 -1.30 8.31 -15.55
N GLU A 102 -0.14 8.14 -14.91
CA GLU A 102 0.21 6.94 -14.14
C GLU A 102 -0.67 6.83 -12.89
N VAL A 103 -0.94 7.95 -12.19
CA VAL A 103 -1.83 7.97 -11.02
C VAL A 103 -3.24 7.53 -11.39
N SER A 104 -3.82 8.10 -12.45
CA SER A 104 -5.16 7.70 -12.94
C SER A 104 -5.21 6.22 -13.29
N THR A 105 -4.15 5.71 -13.92
CA THR A 105 -4.03 4.29 -14.30
C THR A 105 -3.97 3.37 -13.07
N ALA A 106 -3.23 3.77 -12.02
CA ALA A 106 -3.15 3.03 -10.77
C ALA A 106 -4.47 3.04 -9.99
N VAL A 107 -5.16 4.19 -9.93
CA VAL A 107 -6.45 4.35 -9.24
C VAL A 107 -7.53 3.44 -9.83
N ARG A 108 -7.60 3.33 -11.17
CA ARG A 108 -8.57 2.47 -11.87
C ARG A 108 -8.48 1.00 -11.47
N LEU A 109 -7.30 0.54 -11.12
CA LEU A 109 -7.06 -0.85 -10.69
C LEU A 109 -7.41 -1.09 -9.21
N CYS A 110 -7.47 -0.05 -8.39
CA CYS A 110 -7.64 -0.18 -6.93
C CYS A 110 -9.10 -0.03 -6.51
N ASP A 111 -9.50 -0.67 -5.41
CA ASP A 111 -10.85 -0.54 -4.85
C ASP A 111 -10.95 0.63 -3.86
N GLY A 112 -9.84 0.97 -3.22
CA GLY A 112 -9.73 2.17 -2.40
C GLY A 112 -8.34 2.79 -2.44
N ALA A 113 -8.23 3.95 -1.79
CA ALA A 113 -6.99 4.70 -1.71
C ALA A 113 -6.70 5.17 -0.29
N ILE A 114 -5.41 5.27 0.03
CA ILE A 114 -4.94 6.07 1.17
C ILE A 114 -4.49 7.41 0.64
N VAL A 115 -5.12 8.48 1.12
CA VAL A 115 -4.74 9.85 0.82
C VAL A 115 -3.82 10.33 1.94
N VAL A 116 -2.56 10.63 1.60
CA VAL A 116 -1.54 11.06 2.57
C VAL A 116 -1.42 12.57 2.56
N VAL A 117 -1.66 13.19 3.71
CA VAL A 117 -1.57 14.64 3.92
C VAL A 117 -0.50 14.93 4.96
N ASP A 118 0.39 15.89 4.69
CA ASP A 118 1.39 16.32 5.65
C ASP A 118 0.74 17.20 6.74
N ALA A 119 1.02 16.90 8.00
CA ALA A 119 0.54 17.65 9.16
C ALA A 119 1.11 19.08 9.23
N VAL A 120 2.21 19.40 8.55
CA VAL A 120 2.81 20.75 8.53
C VAL A 120 2.33 21.56 7.33
N GLU A 121 2.41 20.99 6.13
CA GLU A 121 2.02 21.68 4.89
C GLU A 121 0.49 21.76 4.75
N GLY A 122 -0.23 20.80 5.34
CA GLY A 122 -1.68 20.72 5.26
C GLY A 122 -2.17 20.34 3.86
N VAL A 123 -3.30 20.92 3.46
CA VAL A 123 -3.95 20.57 2.21
C VAL A 123 -3.43 21.41 1.05
N CYS A 124 -2.54 20.82 0.25
CA CYS A 124 -2.00 21.43 -0.97
C CYS A 124 -2.94 21.32 -2.19
N PRO A 125 -2.80 22.17 -3.23
CA PRO A 125 -3.61 22.08 -4.46
C PRO A 125 -3.52 20.71 -5.15
N GLN A 126 -2.37 20.05 -5.08
CA GLN A 126 -2.23 18.72 -5.66
C GLN A 126 -3.03 17.65 -4.90
N THR A 127 -3.21 17.82 -3.59
CA THR A 127 -4.10 16.95 -2.79
C THR A 127 -5.53 17.01 -3.34
N GLN A 128 -6.00 18.19 -3.76
CA GLN A 128 -7.31 18.35 -4.39
C GLN A 128 -7.40 17.60 -5.72
N VAL A 129 -6.37 17.67 -6.57
CA VAL A 129 -6.33 16.92 -7.85
C VAL A 129 -6.41 15.42 -7.61
N VAL A 130 -5.66 14.93 -6.63
CA VAL A 130 -5.59 13.51 -6.30
C VAL A 130 -6.90 13.00 -5.68
N LEU A 131 -7.51 13.78 -4.77
CA LEU A 131 -8.84 13.50 -4.23
C LEU A 131 -9.91 13.52 -5.33
N ARG A 132 -9.83 14.46 -6.27
CA ARG A 132 -10.74 14.53 -7.42
C ARG A 132 -10.58 13.31 -8.33
N GLN A 133 -9.37 12.82 -8.56
CA GLN A 133 -9.14 11.59 -9.33
C GLN A 133 -9.75 10.37 -8.63
N ALA A 134 -9.57 10.27 -7.31
CA ALA A 134 -10.18 9.21 -6.51
C ALA A 134 -11.72 9.26 -6.61
N TRP A 135 -12.28 10.46 -6.50
CA TRP A 135 -13.72 10.70 -6.63
C TRP A 135 -14.26 10.28 -8.00
N LEU A 136 -13.60 10.73 -9.08
CA LEU A 136 -14.02 10.43 -10.45
C LEU A 136 -14.04 8.92 -10.73
N GLU A 137 -13.13 8.15 -10.15
CA GLU A 137 -13.07 6.69 -10.34
C GLU A 137 -13.93 5.91 -9.31
N ASN A 138 -14.75 6.60 -8.52
CA ASN A 138 -15.62 6.02 -7.47
C ASN A 138 -14.85 5.03 -6.56
N ILE A 139 -13.61 5.38 -6.18
CA ILE A 139 -12.85 4.63 -5.17
C ILE A 139 -13.12 5.18 -3.78
N LYS A 140 -13.07 4.34 -2.75
CA LYS A 140 -13.24 4.80 -1.37
C LYS A 140 -11.91 5.33 -0.81
N PRO A 141 -11.76 6.64 -0.56
CA PRO A 141 -10.54 7.18 0.01
C PRO A 141 -10.56 7.05 1.53
N VAL A 142 -9.37 6.92 2.11
CA VAL A 142 -9.14 6.91 3.55
C VAL A 142 -7.99 7.87 3.85
N LEU A 143 -8.10 8.66 4.91
CA LEU A 143 -7.15 9.75 5.17
C LEU A 143 -6.04 9.31 6.14
N LEU A 144 -4.81 9.60 5.76
CA LEU A 144 -3.63 9.48 6.62
C LEU A 144 -2.99 10.85 6.80
N ILE A 145 -2.99 11.35 8.03
CA ILE A 145 -2.26 12.57 8.39
C ILE A 145 -0.87 12.15 8.87
N ASN A 146 0.15 12.46 8.06
CA ASN A 146 1.54 12.05 8.26
C ASN A 146 2.40 13.21 8.78
N LYS A 147 3.62 12.90 9.22
CA LYS A 147 4.64 13.86 9.71
C LYS A 147 4.24 14.64 10.97
N ILE A 148 3.46 14.02 11.85
CA ILE A 148 3.08 14.63 13.14
C ILE A 148 4.31 14.91 14.01
N ASP A 149 5.39 14.14 13.83
CA ASP A 149 6.69 14.37 14.46
C ASP A 149 7.24 15.79 14.22
N ARG A 150 6.97 16.39 13.05
CA ARG A 150 7.42 17.76 12.73
C ARG A 150 6.65 18.81 13.53
N LEU A 151 5.39 18.57 13.87
CA LEU A 151 4.63 19.45 14.78
C LEU A 151 5.30 19.53 16.16
N ILE A 152 5.90 18.41 16.59
CA ILE A 152 6.55 18.27 17.90
C ILE A 152 7.98 18.82 17.86
N LEU A 153 8.78 18.43 16.87
CA LEU A 153 10.22 18.70 16.85
C LEU A 153 10.58 20.02 16.17
N GLU A 154 9.93 20.34 15.05
CA GLU A 154 10.24 21.52 14.25
C GLU A 154 9.44 22.73 14.73
N LEU A 155 8.10 22.62 14.72
CA LEU A 155 7.21 23.70 15.12
C LEU A 155 7.10 23.86 16.64
N LYS A 156 7.47 22.83 17.40
CA LYS A 156 7.43 22.81 18.88
C LYS A 156 6.10 23.26 19.47
N LEU A 157 5.01 22.88 18.80
CA LEU A 157 3.66 23.19 19.27
C LEU A 157 3.38 22.46 20.58
N THR A 158 2.54 23.05 21.41
CA THR A 158 1.95 22.33 22.55
C THR A 158 0.96 21.28 22.04
N SER A 159 0.68 20.27 22.86
CA SER A 159 -0.27 19.21 22.51
C SER A 159 -1.69 19.73 22.23
N LEU A 160 -2.08 20.85 22.85
CA LEU A 160 -3.35 21.52 22.60
C LEU A 160 -3.37 22.26 21.26
N GLU A 161 -2.32 23.02 20.95
CA GLU A 161 -2.20 23.72 19.66
C GLU A 161 -2.13 22.74 18.49
N ALA A 162 -1.41 21.63 18.66
CA ALA A 162 -1.33 20.57 17.66
C ALA A 162 -2.70 19.92 17.41
N PHE A 163 -3.53 19.73 18.44
CA PHE A 163 -4.89 19.23 18.25
C PHE A 163 -5.75 20.20 17.43
N THR A 164 -5.73 21.49 17.76
CA THR A 164 -6.43 22.52 16.98
C THR A 164 -5.93 22.56 15.53
N HIS A 165 -4.62 22.39 15.32
CA HIS A 165 -4.03 22.31 13.99
C HIS A 165 -4.56 21.10 13.19
N LEU A 166 -4.59 19.91 13.81
CA LEU A 166 -5.11 18.70 13.17
C LEU A 166 -6.61 18.81 12.85
N GLN A 167 -7.40 19.46 13.71
CA GLN A 167 -8.81 19.75 13.43
C GLN A 167 -8.96 20.63 12.18
N LYS A 168 -8.17 21.70 12.08
CA LYS A 168 -8.17 22.59 10.92
C LYS A 168 -7.82 21.87 9.62
N ILE A 169 -6.84 20.96 9.64
CA ILE A 169 -6.51 20.13 8.45
C ILE A 169 -7.71 19.27 8.04
N LEU A 170 -8.38 18.63 9.01
CA LEU A 170 -9.55 17.80 8.71
C LEU A 170 -10.72 18.61 8.14
N GLU A 171 -10.97 19.80 8.68
CA GLU A 171 -11.97 20.74 8.15
C GLU A 171 -11.65 21.13 6.70
N GLN A 172 -10.38 21.41 6.38
CA GLN A 172 -9.95 21.72 5.03
C GLN A 172 -10.16 20.56 4.04
N VAL A 173 -9.80 19.33 4.44
CA VAL A 173 -10.03 18.15 3.58
C VAL A 173 -11.53 17.93 3.37
N ASN A 174 -12.33 18.04 4.43
CA ASN A 174 -13.78 17.86 4.34
C ASN A 174 -14.45 18.95 3.50
N ALA A 175 -13.95 20.19 3.53
CA ALA A 175 -14.44 21.25 2.65
C ALA A 175 -14.20 20.93 1.17
N LEU A 176 -13.04 20.34 0.83
CA LEU A 176 -12.77 19.89 -0.54
C LEU A 176 -13.70 18.73 -0.94
N THR A 177 -13.87 17.75 -0.06
CA THR A 177 -14.77 16.62 -0.31
C THR A 177 -16.22 17.07 -0.49
N GLY A 178 -16.68 18.03 0.33
CA GLY A 178 -18.00 18.65 0.19
C GLY A 178 -18.15 19.35 -1.16
N SER A 179 -17.14 20.12 -1.60
CA SER A 179 -17.15 20.76 -2.92
C SER A 179 -17.26 19.75 -4.08
N LEU A 180 -16.54 18.63 -4.00
CA LEU A 180 -16.63 17.56 -5.01
C LEU A 180 -18.01 16.89 -5.02
N PHE A 181 -18.60 16.67 -3.84
CA PHE A 181 -19.94 16.11 -3.72
C PHE A 181 -21.01 17.04 -4.29
N THR A 182 -20.99 18.32 -3.91
CA THR A 182 -21.90 19.32 -4.46
C THR A 182 -21.79 19.40 -5.99
N SER A 183 -20.56 19.35 -6.53
CA SER A 183 -20.35 19.31 -7.99
C SER A 183 -21.02 18.10 -8.63
N LYS A 184 -20.90 16.90 -8.04
CA LYS A 184 -21.52 15.67 -8.57
C LYS A 184 -23.05 15.75 -8.54
N VAL A 185 -23.64 16.17 -7.42
CA VAL A 185 -25.10 16.29 -7.29
C VAL A 185 -25.67 17.29 -8.30
N LEU A 186 -24.96 18.40 -8.55
CA LEU A 186 -25.35 19.38 -9.56
C LEU A 186 -25.22 18.82 -10.99
N GLU A 187 -24.15 18.08 -11.30
CA GLU A 187 -23.94 17.44 -12.60
C GLU A 187 -25.02 16.40 -12.91
N GLU A 188 -25.31 15.49 -11.98
CA GLU A 188 -26.35 14.44 -12.15
C GLU A 188 -27.73 15.05 -12.39
N ARG A 189 -28.04 16.16 -11.72
CA ARG A 189 -29.29 16.90 -11.95
C ARG A 189 -29.33 17.56 -13.32
N ALA A 190 -28.24 18.19 -13.74
CA ALA A 190 -28.16 18.79 -15.06
C ALA A 190 -28.30 17.75 -16.18
N GLU A 191 -27.82 16.52 -15.97
CA GLU A 191 -28.03 15.39 -16.89
C GLU A 191 -29.49 14.92 -16.91
N LYS A 192 -30.11 14.69 -15.74
CA LYS A 192 -31.53 14.35 -15.65
C LYS A 192 -32.44 15.43 -16.27
N GLN A 193 -32.12 16.71 -16.04
CA GLN A 193 -32.85 17.82 -16.66
C GLN A 193 -32.69 17.82 -18.18
N LYS A 194 -31.51 17.54 -18.74
CA LYS A 194 -31.35 17.41 -20.20
C LYS A 194 -32.17 16.25 -20.77
N GLU A 195 -32.37 15.19 -20.01
CA GLU A 195 -33.23 14.06 -20.39
C GLU A 195 -34.72 14.46 -20.34
N GLU A 196 -35.16 15.13 -19.28
CA GLU A 196 -36.54 15.62 -19.13
C GLU A 196 -36.89 16.74 -20.14
N THR A 197 -35.94 17.61 -20.45
CA THR A 197 -36.12 18.69 -21.44
C THR A 197 -36.17 18.14 -22.88
N GLN A 198 -35.62 16.95 -23.14
CA GLN A 198 -35.77 16.28 -24.44
C GLN A 198 -37.17 15.67 -24.64
N GLU A 199 -37.96 15.47 -23.58
CA GLU A 199 -39.32 14.93 -23.68
C GLU A 199 -40.40 16.03 -23.70
N TRP A 200 -40.18 17.21 -23.11
CA TRP A 200 -41.19 18.28 -23.02
C TRP A 200 -40.73 19.64 -23.60
N GLU A 201 -40.81 19.81 -24.93
CA GLU A 201 -40.94 21.14 -25.54
C GLU A 201 -42.42 21.58 -25.57
N ALA A 202 -42.99 21.98 -24.43
CA ALA A 202 -44.18 22.87 -24.36
C ALA A 202 -44.62 23.17 -22.91
N SER A 203 -43.94 24.08 -22.21
CA SER A 203 -44.60 25.04 -21.30
C SER A 203 -43.57 25.99 -20.71
N SER A 204 -43.67 27.25 -21.11
CA SER A 204 -42.91 28.37 -20.55
C SER A 204 -43.44 28.72 -19.19
N GLU A 205 -42.65 28.55 -18.13
CA GLU A 205 -42.78 29.33 -16.89
C GLU A 205 -41.43 29.38 -16.16
N ASP A 206 -41.01 30.60 -15.86
CA ASP A 206 -39.71 30.97 -15.29
C ASP A 206 -39.68 30.60 -13.79
N GLN A 207 -39.54 29.31 -13.49
CA GLN A 207 -39.38 28.83 -12.11
C GLN A 207 -37.92 28.99 -11.69
N VAL A 208 -37.67 29.94 -10.79
CA VAL A 208 -36.41 30.04 -10.04
C VAL A 208 -36.35 28.84 -9.09
N TYR A 209 -35.68 27.77 -9.51
CA TYR A 209 -35.52 26.57 -8.70
C TYR A 209 -34.56 26.82 -7.53
N ASP A 210 -34.97 26.38 -6.35
CA ASP A 210 -34.15 26.37 -5.15
C ASP A 210 -33.22 25.14 -5.17
N TRP A 211 -31.98 25.34 -5.57
CA TRP A 211 -30.94 24.30 -5.62
C TRP A 211 -30.61 23.68 -4.25
N SER A 212 -31.05 24.30 -3.16
CA SER A 212 -30.75 23.85 -1.80
C SER A 212 -31.59 22.64 -1.34
N ALA A 213 -32.86 22.55 -1.75
CA ALA A 213 -33.79 21.53 -1.26
C ALA A 213 -33.34 20.09 -1.54
N GLY A 214 -32.71 19.86 -2.69
CA GLY A 214 -32.28 18.51 -3.04
C GLY A 214 -30.89 18.12 -2.51
N LEU A 215 -30.11 19.05 -1.95
CA LEU A 215 -28.88 18.67 -1.24
C LEU A 215 -29.22 18.00 0.11
N GLU A 216 -30.42 18.22 0.63
CA GLU A 216 -30.90 17.65 1.90
C GLU A 216 -31.31 16.16 1.77
N GLU A 217 -31.56 15.67 0.55
CA GLU A 217 -32.00 14.29 0.29
C GLU A 217 -30.86 13.29 0.00
N ALA A 218 -29.66 13.76 -0.33
CA ALA A 218 -28.55 12.90 -0.70
C ALA A 218 -27.72 12.47 0.53
N ASP A 219 -27.65 11.16 0.80
CA ASP A 219 -26.88 10.62 1.93
C ASP A 219 -25.36 10.79 1.73
N ASP A 220 -24.76 11.71 2.47
CA ASP A 220 -23.33 12.03 2.47
C ASP A 220 -22.57 11.49 3.70
N SER A 221 -23.25 10.71 4.55
CA SER A 221 -22.77 10.28 5.87
C SER A 221 -21.44 9.51 5.82
N HIS A 222 -21.19 8.80 4.71
CA HIS A 222 -20.02 7.95 4.50
C HIS A 222 -18.86 8.64 3.77
N LEU A 223 -19.06 9.89 3.38
CA LEU A 223 -18.14 10.62 2.54
C LEU A 223 -17.05 11.37 3.32
N TYR A 224 -17.45 11.95 4.45
CA TYR A 224 -16.59 12.84 5.21
C TYR A 224 -15.55 12.10 6.05
N PHE A 225 -14.37 12.69 6.15
CA PHE A 225 -13.30 12.18 6.99
C PHE A 225 -13.55 12.59 8.44
N SER A 226 -13.81 11.59 9.28
CA SER A 226 -14.10 11.74 10.69
C SER A 226 -13.34 10.70 11.49
N PRO A 227 -12.40 11.11 12.37
CA PRO A 227 -11.62 10.16 13.16
C PRO A 227 -12.46 9.18 13.99
N ASP A 228 -13.66 9.58 14.43
CA ASP A 228 -14.64 8.74 15.15
C ASP A 228 -15.15 7.57 14.31
N GLN A 229 -15.27 7.77 12.99
CA GLN A 229 -15.64 6.70 12.09
C GLN A 229 -14.48 5.74 11.85
N GLY A 230 -13.24 6.11 12.17
CA GLY A 230 -12.04 5.31 11.92
C GLY A 230 -11.56 5.34 10.47
N ASN A 231 -11.95 6.38 9.69
CA ASN A 231 -11.43 6.64 8.35
C ASN A 231 -10.27 7.67 8.34
N VAL A 232 -9.76 8.04 9.52
CA VAL A 232 -8.56 8.87 9.70
C VAL A 232 -7.53 8.15 10.58
N VAL A 233 -6.27 8.11 10.13
CA VAL A 233 -5.12 7.65 10.92
C VAL A 233 -4.12 8.79 11.05
N PHE A 234 -3.55 8.90 12.24
CA PHE A 234 -2.51 9.85 12.57
C PHE A 234 -1.18 9.10 12.63
N ALA A 235 -0.18 9.55 11.87
CA ALA A 235 1.07 8.82 11.75
C ALA A 235 2.31 9.73 11.67
N SER A 236 3.43 9.11 12.00
CA SER A 236 4.77 9.53 11.65
C SER A 236 5.47 8.34 10.99
N ALA A 237 5.46 8.32 9.66
CA ALA A 237 6.11 7.24 8.90
C ALA A 237 7.64 7.19 9.14
N ILE A 238 8.28 8.33 9.42
CA ILE A 238 9.73 8.39 9.62
C ILE A 238 10.15 7.74 10.94
N ASP A 239 9.41 7.99 12.02
CA ASP A 239 9.67 7.37 13.32
C ASP A 239 9.03 5.98 13.42
N GLY A 240 8.13 5.65 12.48
CA GLY A 240 7.55 4.32 12.30
C GLY A 240 6.36 4.04 13.21
N TRP A 241 5.69 5.07 13.73
CA TRP A 241 4.45 4.93 14.48
C TRP A 241 3.25 5.53 13.78
N GLY A 242 2.09 4.96 14.08
CA GLY A 242 0.82 5.48 13.64
C GLY A 242 -0.31 4.84 14.41
N PHE A 243 -1.40 5.57 14.56
CA PHE A 243 -2.53 5.12 15.35
C PHE A 243 -3.86 5.57 14.74
N SER A 244 -4.86 4.73 14.95
CA SER A 244 -6.27 5.10 14.82
C SER A 244 -6.85 5.42 16.20
N ILE A 245 -7.93 6.21 16.25
CA ILE A 245 -8.65 6.45 17.50
C ILE A 245 -9.16 5.14 18.11
N GLN A 246 -9.49 4.16 17.27
CA GLN A 246 -9.95 2.86 17.72
C GLN A 246 -8.93 2.10 18.57
N GLN A 247 -7.64 2.13 18.20
CA GLN A 247 -6.60 1.50 19.01
C GLN A 247 -6.50 2.14 20.39
N PHE A 248 -6.62 3.47 20.50
CA PHE A 248 -6.63 4.12 21.80
C PHE A 248 -7.92 3.90 22.58
N ALA A 249 -9.06 3.80 21.91
CA ALA A 249 -10.33 3.46 22.55
C ALA A 249 -10.25 2.09 23.23
N SER A 250 -9.71 1.08 22.56
CA SER A 250 -9.56 -0.26 23.13
C SER A 250 -8.53 -0.30 24.27
N LEU A 251 -7.38 0.38 24.13
CA LEU A 251 -6.35 0.49 25.17
C LEU A 251 -6.87 1.19 26.44
N HIS A 252 -7.60 2.29 26.30
CA HIS A 252 -8.12 3.05 27.42
C HIS A 252 -9.41 2.46 28.01
N SER A 253 -10.20 1.74 27.21
CA SER A 253 -11.38 1.00 27.68
C SER A 253 -10.99 0.02 28.80
N GLN A 254 -9.95 -0.79 28.57
CA GLN A 254 -9.45 -1.75 29.57
C GLN A 254 -8.94 -1.06 30.85
N ARG A 255 -8.30 0.11 30.72
CA ARG A 255 -7.72 0.84 31.85
C ARG A 255 -8.75 1.62 32.68
N MET A 256 -9.75 2.21 32.01
CA MET A 256 -10.75 3.07 32.67
C MET A 256 -12.06 2.35 33.00
N GLY A 257 -12.32 1.18 32.42
CA GLY A 257 -13.58 0.44 32.58
C GLY A 257 -14.76 1.09 31.85
N ILE A 258 -14.51 1.93 30.85
CA ILE A 258 -15.54 2.59 30.02
C ILE A 258 -15.66 1.81 28.72
N LYS A 259 -16.90 1.56 28.24
CA LYS A 259 -17.14 0.86 26.97
C LYS A 259 -16.41 1.54 25.79
N GLU A 260 -15.81 0.73 24.92
CA GLU A 260 -15.05 1.19 23.75
C GLU A 260 -15.88 2.08 22.83
N GLU A 261 -17.14 1.74 22.57
CA GLU A 261 -18.05 2.52 21.71
C GLU A 261 -18.28 3.95 22.22
N VAL A 262 -18.31 4.14 23.54
CA VAL A 262 -18.48 5.47 24.15
C VAL A 262 -17.19 6.27 23.99
N LEU A 263 -16.04 5.63 24.19
CA LEU A 263 -14.74 6.27 23.98
C LEU A 263 -14.53 6.64 22.52
N LEU A 264 -14.88 5.78 21.58
CA LEU A 264 -14.80 6.07 20.14
C LEU A 264 -15.53 7.36 19.76
N LYS A 265 -16.73 7.62 20.31
CA LYS A 265 -17.52 8.83 20.02
C LYS A 265 -17.10 10.07 20.81
N THR A 266 -16.23 9.93 21.81
CA THR A 266 -15.90 11.00 22.75
C THR A 266 -14.42 11.33 22.83
N LEU A 267 -13.56 10.48 22.26
CA LEU A 267 -12.13 10.72 22.17
C LEU A 267 -11.85 11.90 21.27
N TRP A 268 -12.48 11.98 20.10
CA TRP A 268 -12.39 13.13 19.22
C TRP A 268 -13.45 14.18 19.58
N GLY A 269 -13.10 15.46 19.48
CA GLY A 269 -14.00 16.58 19.74
C GLY A 269 -13.90 17.18 21.15
N ASP A 270 -14.87 18.03 21.51
CA ASP A 270 -14.84 18.86 22.71
C ASP A 270 -15.39 18.16 23.96
N PHE A 271 -14.73 17.06 24.33
CA PHE A 271 -15.03 16.28 25.53
C PHE A 271 -13.87 16.31 26.51
N TYR A 272 -14.16 16.19 27.81
CA TYR A 272 -13.15 16.02 28.84
C TYR A 272 -13.61 15.04 29.91
N VAL A 273 -12.65 14.41 30.59
CA VAL A 273 -12.93 13.56 31.75
C VAL A 273 -12.90 14.40 33.02
N ASN A 274 -13.94 14.30 33.84
CA ASN A 274 -13.90 14.82 35.20
C ASN A 274 -13.23 13.79 36.11
N ALA A 275 -12.00 14.06 36.56
CA ALA A 275 -11.23 13.17 37.43
C ALA A 275 -11.97 12.75 38.72
N LYS A 276 -12.87 13.61 39.25
CA LYS A 276 -13.65 13.31 40.45
C LYS A 276 -14.80 12.32 40.19
N ALA A 277 -15.43 12.40 39.02
CA ALA A 277 -16.60 11.61 38.69
C ALA A 277 -16.29 10.41 37.77
N LYS A 278 -15.08 10.35 37.18
CA LYS A 278 -14.70 9.42 36.09
C LYS A 278 -15.75 9.38 34.96
N ARG A 279 -16.42 10.50 34.72
CA ARG A 279 -17.42 10.67 33.66
C ARG A 279 -16.91 11.63 32.60
N ILE A 280 -17.26 11.33 31.36
CA ILE A 280 -16.98 12.15 30.19
C ILE A 280 -18.05 13.24 30.12
N MET A 281 -17.65 14.50 29.98
CA MET A 281 -18.54 15.65 29.88
C MET A 281 -18.18 16.48 28.64
N LYS A 282 -19.18 17.13 28.04
CA LYS A 282 -19.00 18.08 26.92
C LYS A 282 -18.57 19.47 27.42
N GLY A 283 -17.93 20.23 26.54
CA GLY A 283 -17.56 21.62 26.80
C GLY A 283 -16.22 21.75 27.51
N ALA A 284 -15.16 21.13 26.97
CA ALA A 284 -13.81 21.26 27.53
C ALA A 284 -13.29 22.68 27.30
N GLN A 285 -13.41 23.18 26.07
CA GLN A 285 -12.98 24.53 25.68
C GLN A 285 -13.69 25.62 26.49
N ALA A 286 -15.02 25.54 26.60
CA ALA A 286 -15.81 26.50 27.38
C ALA A 286 -15.42 26.56 28.87
N LYS A 287 -14.85 25.47 29.40
CA LYS A 287 -14.41 25.36 30.81
C LYS A 287 -12.90 25.48 30.97
N GLY A 288 -12.16 25.86 29.92
CA GLY A 288 -10.69 25.97 29.94
C GLY A 288 -9.98 24.65 30.22
N LYS A 289 -10.62 23.51 29.94
CA LYS A 289 -10.06 22.17 30.15
C LYS A 289 -9.52 21.62 28.84
N LYS A 290 -8.44 20.83 28.93
CA LYS A 290 -7.89 20.14 27.76
C LYS A 290 -8.90 19.09 27.24
N PRO A 291 -9.07 18.96 25.91
CA PRO A 291 -9.84 17.88 25.30
C PRO A 291 -9.32 16.49 25.66
N LEU A 292 -10.18 15.48 25.55
CA LEU A 292 -9.86 14.09 25.93
C LEU A 292 -8.73 13.50 25.07
N PHE A 293 -8.78 13.75 23.75
CA PHE A 293 -7.71 13.36 22.83
C PHE A 293 -6.34 13.89 23.28
N VAL A 294 -6.28 15.16 23.68
CA VAL A 294 -5.04 15.80 24.12
C VAL A 294 -4.53 15.14 25.40
N GLN A 295 -5.40 14.93 26.39
CA GLN A 295 -5.01 14.37 27.68
C GLN A 295 -4.56 12.90 27.60
N LEU A 296 -5.22 12.08 26.78
CA LEU A 296 -4.99 10.63 26.75
C LEU A 296 -4.01 10.19 25.65
N VAL A 297 -3.97 10.91 24.53
CA VAL A 297 -3.17 10.51 23.36
C VAL A 297 -1.98 11.44 23.19
N LEU A 298 -2.21 12.72 22.89
CA LEU A 298 -1.14 13.63 22.50
C LEU A 298 -0.17 13.92 23.65
N ASP A 299 -0.65 14.15 24.88
CA ASP A 299 0.23 14.43 26.04
C ASP A 299 1.23 13.27 26.29
N ASN A 300 0.83 12.02 26.05
CA ASN A 300 1.72 10.86 26.18
C ASN A 300 2.81 10.83 25.10
N ILE A 301 2.45 11.15 23.86
CA ILE A 301 3.40 11.21 22.73
C ILE A 301 4.36 12.39 22.95
N TRP A 302 3.86 13.58 23.31
CA TRP A 302 4.70 14.74 23.57
C TRP A 302 5.67 14.50 24.73
N SER A 303 5.20 13.87 25.81
CA SER A 303 6.06 13.50 26.93
C SER A 303 7.13 12.49 26.53
N LEU A 304 6.84 11.57 25.61
CA LEU A 304 7.82 10.62 25.09
C LEU A 304 8.89 11.32 24.25
N TYR A 305 8.49 12.21 23.33
CA TYR A 305 9.42 12.98 22.51
C TYR A 305 10.30 13.91 23.37
N ASP A 306 9.73 14.60 24.35
CA ASP A 306 10.47 15.46 25.28
C ASP A 306 11.48 14.66 26.13
N ALA A 307 11.08 13.47 26.62
CA ALA A 307 11.96 12.60 27.39
C ALA A 307 13.13 12.03 26.57
N VAL A 308 12.87 11.56 25.35
CA VAL A 308 13.87 10.87 24.51
C VAL A 308 14.75 11.84 23.74
N VAL A 309 14.17 12.83 23.06
CA VAL A 309 14.88 13.69 22.10
C VAL A 309 15.40 14.96 22.77
N THR A 310 14.53 15.66 23.51
CA THR A 310 14.85 16.99 24.07
C THR A 310 15.71 16.90 25.32
N ARG A 311 15.26 16.16 26.35
CA ARG A 311 15.92 16.10 27.67
C ARG A 311 16.87 14.93 27.84
N ARG A 312 16.74 13.88 27.02
CA ARG A 312 17.52 12.63 27.08
C ARG A 312 17.52 12.00 28.48
N ASP A 313 16.37 12.04 29.15
CA ASP A 313 16.21 11.58 30.52
C ASP A 313 15.93 10.07 30.55
N LYS A 314 16.98 9.27 30.73
CA LYS A 314 16.89 7.79 30.73
C LYS A 314 15.93 7.27 31.80
N ALA A 315 15.89 7.88 32.98
CA ALA A 315 15.02 7.44 34.07
C ALA A 315 13.54 7.66 33.76
N LYS A 316 13.19 8.77 33.08
CA LYS A 316 11.82 8.98 32.60
C LYS A 316 11.47 8.04 31.46
N VAL A 317 12.38 7.78 30.54
CA VAL A 317 12.15 6.82 29.44
C VAL A 317 11.85 5.42 30.01
N GLU A 318 12.63 4.94 30.98
CA GLU A 318 12.39 3.64 31.63
C GLU A 318 11.04 3.59 32.34
N LYS A 319 10.64 4.67 33.03
CA LYS A 319 9.30 4.77 33.64
C LYS A 319 8.19 4.72 32.59
N VAL A 320 8.34 5.43 31.47
CA VAL A 320 7.36 5.43 30.38
C VAL A 320 7.27 4.04 29.75
N VAL A 321 8.41 3.42 29.42
CA VAL A 321 8.50 2.05 28.89
C VAL A 321 7.82 1.04 29.81
N THR A 322 8.05 1.16 31.12
CA THR A 322 7.40 0.31 32.13
C THR A 322 5.89 0.55 32.20
N SER A 323 5.46 1.81 32.16
CA SER A 323 4.03 2.18 32.20
C SER A 323 3.25 1.73 30.96
N LEU A 324 3.93 1.64 29.82
CA LEU A 324 3.39 1.16 28.55
C LEU A 324 3.54 -0.35 28.38
N GLY A 325 4.28 -1.03 29.28
CA GLY A 325 4.52 -2.47 29.21
C GLY A 325 5.43 -2.92 28.06
N LEU A 326 6.32 -2.04 27.57
CA LEU A 326 7.16 -2.29 26.41
C LEU A 326 8.49 -2.97 26.82
N LYS A 327 9.00 -3.87 25.96
CA LYS A 327 10.28 -4.57 26.16
C LYS A 327 11.33 -4.03 25.20
N VAL A 328 12.00 -2.97 25.61
CA VAL A 328 13.09 -2.35 24.83
C VAL A 328 14.39 -3.11 25.06
N MET A 329 15.13 -3.40 23.98
CA MET A 329 16.41 -4.10 24.07
C MET A 329 17.50 -3.17 24.63
N ALA A 330 18.37 -3.70 25.50
CA ALA A 330 19.44 -2.92 26.13
C ALA A 330 20.35 -2.21 25.12
N ARG A 331 20.59 -2.83 23.96
CA ARG A 331 21.38 -2.26 22.84
C ARG A 331 20.80 -0.97 22.27
N ASP A 332 19.47 -0.83 22.29
CA ASP A 332 18.79 0.32 21.71
C ASP A 332 18.73 1.46 22.74
N LEU A 333 18.63 1.13 24.03
CA LEU A 333 18.75 2.08 25.15
C LEU A 333 20.13 2.73 25.25
N SER A 334 21.18 1.99 24.87
CA SER A 334 22.57 2.46 24.88
C SER A 334 23.00 3.14 23.58
N HIS A 335 22.14 3.24 22.57
CA HIS A 335 22.52 3.79 21.27
C HIS A 335 22.79 5.30 21.36
N SER A 336 23.79 5.78 20.61
CA SER A 336 24.18 7.21 20.62
C SER A 336 23.08 8.12 20.06
N ASP A 337 22.37 7.65 19.04
CA ASP A 337 21.32 8.43 18.38
C ASP A 337 19.95 8.27 19.08
N PRO A 338 19.34 9.36 19.61
CA PRO A 338 18.06 9.29 20.29
C PRO A 338 16.90 8.93 19.34
N LYS A 339 17.02 9.26 18.05
CA LYS A 339 16.00 8.93 17.04
C LYS A 339 15.88 7.42 16.81
N VAL A 340 16.97 6.67 16.95
CA VAL A 340 16.96 5.20 16.81
C VAL A 340 16.19 4.57 17.98
N LEU A 341 16.45 5.05 19.20
CA LEU A 341 15.73 4.63 20.39
C LEU A 341 14.23 4.99 20.29
N LEU A 342 13.92 6.22 19.88
CA LEU A 342 12.54 6.67 19.68
C LEU A 342 11.82 5.75 18.69
N SER A 343 12.40 5.51 17.52
CA SER A 343 11.81 4.64 16.51
C SER A 343 11.65 3.19 17.00
N ALA A 344 12.59 2.68 17.79
CA ALA A 344 12.47 1.34 18.39
C ALA A 344 11.29 1.24 19.37
N ILE A 345 11.13 2.23 20.25
CA ILE A 345 9.99 2.31 21.19
C ILE A 345 8.67 2.45 20.41
N CYS A 346 8.62 3.41 19.50
CA CYS A 346 7.44 3.75 18.71
C CYS A 346 6.95 2.57 17.83
N ARG A 347 7.87 1.83 17.20
CA ARG A 347 7.53 0.65 16.40
C ARG A 347 7.02 -0.53 17.23
N GLN A 348 7.40 -0.65 18.50
CA GLN A 348 6.83 -1.66 19.39
C GLN A 348 5.49 -1.22 19.97
N TRP A 349 5.35 0.08 20.25
CA TRP A 349 4.16 0.61 20.91
C TRP A 349 2.97 0.75 19.98
N LEU A 350 3.16 1.44 18.84
CA LEU A 350 2.10 1.81 17.91
C LEU A 350 2.60 1.64 16.46
N PRO A 351 2.75 0.41 15.95
CA PRO A 351 3.23 0.21 14.59
C PRO A 351 2.30 0.87 13.56
N VAL A 352 2.85 1.76 12.72
CA VAL A 352 2.07 2.45 11.67
C VAL A 352 1.39 1.47 10.71
N SER A 353 2.05 0.35 10.42
CA SER A 353 1.51 -0.67 9.52
C SER A 353 0.25 -1.32 10.08
N GLU A 354 0.19 -1.59 11.38
CA GLU A 354 -0.98 -2.21 11.98
C GLU A 354 -2.18 -1.26 11.94
N ALA A 355 -1.98 0.02 12.28
CA ALA A 355 -3.03 1.03 12.24
C ALA A 355 -3.62 1.20 10.83
N VAL A 356 -2.74 1.29 9.83
CA VAL A 356 -3.15 1.48 8.43
C VAL A 356 -3.79 0.23 7.84
N LEU A 357 -3.22 -0.96 8.04
CA LEU A 357 -3.77 -2.19 7.47
C LEU A 357 -5.11 -2.57 8.14
N LEU A 358 -5.26 -2.36 9.45
CA LEU A 358 -6.53 -2.57 10.16
C LEU A 358 -7.63 -1.65 9.63
N MET A 359 -7.30 -0.37 9.47
CA MET A 359 -8.18 0.63 8.87
C MET A 359 -8.59 0.22 7.45
N VAL A 360 -7.64 -0.24 6.64
CA VAL A 360 -7.89 -0.67 5.27
C VAL A 360 -8.86 -1.86 5.25
N CYS A 361 -8.65 -2.87 6.08
CA CYS A 361 -9.53 -4.04 6.12
C CYS A 361 -10.96 -3.69 6.53
N LYS A 362 -11.13 -2.75 7.48
CA LYS A 362 -12.45 -2.34 7.99
C LYS A 362 -13.19 -1.38 7.07
N LYS A 363 -12.48 -0.49 6.36
CA LYS A 363 -13.09 0.60 5.59
C LYS A 363 -13.13 0.36 4.10
N LEU A 364 -12.10 -0.26 3.52
CA LEU A 364 -12.09 -0.50 2.09
C LEU A 364 -13.03 -1.66 1.74
N PRO A 365 -13.83 -1.51 0.67
CA PRO A 365 -14.71 -2.58 0.19
C PRO A 365 -13.89 -3.76 -0.29
N SER A 366 -14.50 -4.96 -0.25
CA SER A 366 -13.94 -6.09 -0.98
C SER A 366 -14.17 -5.89 -2.49
N PRO A 367 -13.39 -6.56 -3.35
CA PRO A 367 -13.65 -6.60 -4.78
C PRO A 367 -15.08 -7.02 -5.16
N LEU A 368 -15.76 -7.77 -4.29
CA LEU A 368 -17.16 -8.22 -4.47
C LEU A 368 -18.16 -7.08 -4.25
N ASP A 369 -17.81 -6.09 -3.43
CA ASP A 369 -18.69 -4.96 -3.07
C ASP A 369 -18.52 -3.79 -4.06
N MET A 370 -18.07 -4.06 -5.28
CA MET A 370 -17.87 -3.03 -6.29
C MET A 370 -19.21 -2.45 -6.75
N ALA A 371 -19.32 -1.11 -6.74
CA ALA A 371 -20.52 -0.42 -7.20
C ALA A 371 -20.80 -0.71 -8.69
N SER A 372 -22.07 -0.94 -9.04
CA SER A 372 -22.50 -1.18 -10.43
C SER A 372 -22.13 -0.04 -11.36
N GLU A 373 -22.26 1.21 -10.89
CA GLU A 373 -21.86 2.42 -11.63
C GLU A 373 -20.39 2.37 -12.07
N ARG A 374 -19.52 1.86 -11.19
CA ARG A 374 -18.09 1.76 -11.48
C ARG A 374 -17.82 0.69 -12.53
N VAL A 375 -18.49 -0.45 -12.45
CA VAL A 375 -18.38 -1.52 -13.44
C VAL A 375 -18.81 -1.02 -14.81
N GLU A 376 -19.94 -0.31 -14.88
CA GLU A 376 -20.43 0.29 -16.11
C GLU A 376 -19.42 1.28 -16.69
N LYS A 377 -18.84 2.15 -15.85
CA LYS A 377 -17.81 3.09 -16.28
C LYS A 377 -16.54 2.41 -16.82
N LEU A 378 -16.14 1.27 -16.24
CA LEU A 378 -14.98 0.51 -16.71
C LEU A 378 -15.27 -0.26 -18.00
N MET A 379 -16.50 -0.73 -18.20
CA MET A 379 -16.91 -1.50 -19.38
C MET A 379 -17.34 -0.63 -20.56
N SER A 380 -17.78 0.60 -20.30
CA SER A 380 -18.28 1.51 -21.33
C SER A 380 -17.13 2.17 -22.07
N VAL A 381 -17.24 2.21 -23.41
CA VAL A 381 -16.27 2.86 -24.27
C VAL A 381 -16.82 4.23 -24.69
N GLY A 382 -16.25 5.30 -24.14
CA GLY A 382 -16.67 6.68 -24.39
C GLY A 382 -17.93 7.09 -23.61
N ALA A 383 -18.60 8.15 -24.05
CA ALA A 383 -19.77 8.74 -23.39
C ALA A 383 -21.11 8.03 -23.72
N ARG A 384 -21.07 6.75 -24.12
CA ARG A 384 -22.31 6.00 -24.43
C ARG A 384 -22.88 5.41 -23.14
N ARG A 385 -24.21 5.45 -23.00
CA ARG A 385 -24.91 4.79 -21.90
C ARG A 385 -24.71 3.28 -21.98
N PHE A 386 -24.46 2.65 -20.83
CA PHE A 386 -24.28 1.20 -20.75
C PHE A 386 -25.50 0.43 -21.26
N ASP A 387 -26.72 0.99 -21.08
CA ASP A 387 -27.97 0.37 -21.55
C ASP A 387 -28.08 0.27 -23.07
N SER A 388 -27.31 1.06 -23.81
CA SER A 388 -27.26 0.97 -25.28
C SER A 388 -26.41 -0.20 -25.80
N LEU A 389 -25.67 -0.89 -24.92
CA LEU A 389 -24.78 -1.98 -25.30
C LEU A 389 -25.55 -3.28 -25.57
N PRO A 390 -25.00 -4.21 -26.37
CA PRO A 390 -25.61 -5.51 -26.66
C PRO A 390 -25.89 -6.32 -25.38
N GLU A 391 -26.94 -7.15 -25.41
CA GLU A 391 -27.34 -8.02 -24.29
C GLU A 391 -26.19 -8.91 -23.79
N GLN A 392 -25.39 -9.46 -24.69
CA GLN A 392 -24.21 -10.28 -24.35
C GLN A 392 -23.18 -9.52 -23.50
N THR A 393 -23.02 -8.21 -23.73
CA THR A 393 -22.13 -7.35 -22.93
C THR A 393 -22.77 -7.02 -21.59
N LYS A 394 -24.10 -6.89 -21.54
CA LYS A 394 -24.85 -6.73 -20.30
C LYS A 394 -24.75 -7.98 -19.43
N ASP A 395 -24.74 -9.17 -20.01
CA ASP A 395 -24.54 -10.42 -19.26
C ASP A 395 -23.17 -10.45 -18.59
N LEU A 396 -22.11 -9.96 -19.25
CA LEU A 396 -20.77 -9.88 -18.66
C LEU A 396 -20.70 -8.97 -17.43
N LYS A 397 -21.58 -7.97 -17.30
CA LYS A 397 -21.67 -7.13 -16.09
C LYS A 397 -22.03 -7.99 -14.87
N THR A 398 -22.93 -8.96 -15.02
CA THR A 398 -23.29 -9.85 -13.90
C THR A 398 -22.11 -10.70 -13.45
N ALA A 399 -21.33 -11.23 -14.39
CA ALA A 399 -20.11 -11.97 -14.10
C ALA A 399 -19.02 -11.09 -13.46
N PHE A 400 -18.91 -9.83 -13.91
CA PHE A 400 -17.99 -8.84 -13.35
C PHE A 400 -18.33 -8.52 -11.89
N LEU A 401 -19.61 -8.32 -11.58
CA LEU A 401 -20.08 -8.05 -10.22
C LEU A 401 -19.90 -9.24 -9.28
N GLN A 402 -20.14 -10.46 -9.76
CA GLN A 402 -19.99 -11.67 -8.95
C GLN A 402 -18.53 -12.00 -8.62
N CYS A 403 -17.55 -11.44 -9.36
CA CYS A 403 -16.10 -11.71 -9.24
C CYS A 403 -15.78 -13.20 -8.98
N SER A 404 -16.44 -14.09 -9.73
CA SER A 404 -16.39 -15.53 -9.45
C SER A 404 -15.05 -16.15 -9.87
N SER A 405 -14.54 -17.05 -9.03
CA SER A 405 -13.28 -17.79 -9.28
C SER A 405 -13.50 -19.14 -9.97
N GLY A 406 -14.73 -19.43 -10.41
CA GLY A 406 -15.07 -20.71 -11.04
C GLY A 406 -14.38 -20.89 -12.39
N GLU A 407 -14.02 -22.13 -12.72
CA GLU A 407 -13.40 -22.43 -14.03
C GLU A 407 -14.35 -22.24 -15.21
N SER A 408 -15.67 -22.24 -14.96
CA SER A 408 -16.70 -21.98 -15.95
C SER A 408 -17.00 -20.50 -16.16
N ALA A 409 -16.44 -19.61 -15.33
CA ALA A 409 -16.72 -18.18 -15.39
C ALA A 409 -15.93 -17.51 -16.54
N PRO A 410 -16.51 -16.49 -17.20
CA PRO A 410 -15.78 -15.74 -18.22
C PRO A 410 -14.60 -15.01 -17.56
N VAL A 411 -13.43 -15.09 -18.21
CA VAL A 411 -12.22 -14.41 -17.76
C VAL A 411 -12.24 -12.96 -18.22
N ILE A 412 -12.30 -12.03 -17.27
CA ILE A 412 -12.28 -10.60 -17.54
C ILE A 412 -11.03 -10.00 -16.90
N ILE A 413 -10.17 -9.41 -17.73
CA ILE A 413 -8.92 -8.79 -17.33
C ILE A 413 -8.93 -7.35 -17.81
N PHE A 414 -8.59 -6.43 -16.91
CA PHE A 414 -8.35 -5.04 -17.25
C PHE A 414 -6.85 -4.77 -17.23
N VAL A 415 -6.28 -4.53 -18.41
CA VAL A 415 -4.87 -4.16 -18.56
C VAL A 415 -4.76 -2.64 -18.48
N ALA A 416 -4.12 -2.18 -17.42
CA ALA A 416 -3.92 -0.75 -17.18
C ALA A 416 -2.67 -0.24 -17.88
N LYS A 417 -1.59 -1.04 -17.88
CA LYS A 417 -0.30 -0.63 -18.42
C LYS A 417 0.50 -1.83 -18.88
N MET A 418 1.31 -1.63 -19.91
CA MET A 418 2.32 -2.60 -20.36
C MET A 418 3.68 -1.94 -20.35
N PHE A 419 4.71 -2.67 -19.94
CA PHE A 419 6.08 -2.20 -19.94
C PHE A 419 6.98 -3.26 -20.56
N VAL A 420 7.97 -2.81 -21.33
CA VAL A 420 8.96 -3.67 -21.96
C VAL A 420 10.04 -3.98 -20.93
N VAL A 421 10.38 -5.25 -20.80
CA VAL A 421 11.46 -5.72 -19.93
C VAL A 421 12.34 -6.65 -20.73
N GLU A 422 13.64 -6.44 -20.65
CA GLU A 422 14.62 -7.36 -21.20
C GLU A 422 14.53 -8.71 -20.48
N THR A 423 14.64 -9.82 -21.21
CA THR A 423 14.55 -11.17 -20.63
C THR A 423 15.50 -11.36 -19.43
N LYS A 424 16.69 -10.72 -19.43
CA LYS A 424 17.68 -10.76 -18.35
C LYS A 424 17.20 -10.12 -17.05
N ALA A 425 16.30 -9.14 -17.12
CA ALA A 425 15.78 -8.41 -15.97
C ALA A 425 14.53 -9.08 -15.33
N LEU A 426 14.04 -10.18 -15.90
CA LEU A 426 12.91 -10.90 -15.34
C LEU A 426 13.23 -11.48 -13.94
N PRO A 427 12.25 -11.55 -13.02
CA PRO A 427 12.46 -12.08 -11.66
C PRO A 427 13.00 -13.52 -11.60
N GLN A 428 12.90 -14.28 -12.69
CA GLN A 428 13.44 -15.63 -12.82
C GLN A 428 14.98 -15.64 -12.96
N PHE A 429 15.56 -14.54 -13.45
CA PHE A 429 17.01 -14.36 -13.65
C PHE A 429 17.63 -13.37 -12.65
N ARG A 430 16.84 -12.57 -11.92
CA ARG A 430 17.33 -11.81 -10.76
C ARG A 430 17.72 -12.78 -9.64
N HIS A 431 18.91 -12.60 -9.08
CA HIS A 431 19.35 -13.30 -7.88
C HIS A 431 18.30 -13.13 -6.76
N ARG A 432 17.57 -14.20 -6.47
CA ARG A 432 16.61 -14.23 -5.36
C ARG A 432 17.37 -14.10 -4.05
N HIS A 433 17.03 -13.12 -3.20
CA HIS A 433 17.52 -13.12 -1.83
C HIS A 433 17.03 -14.40 -1.15
N LEU A 434 17.97 -15.28 -0.81
CA LEU A 434 17.69 -16.62 -0.29
C LEU A 434 17.07 -16.53 1.10
N ASN A 435 16.07 -17.38 1.36
CA ASN A 435 15.44 -17.44 2.67
C ASN A 435 16.42 -18.05 3.71
N GLN A 436 16.31 -17.71 5.00
CA GLN A 436 17.26 -18.22 6.02
C GLN A 436 17.32 -19.77 6.07
N GLU A 437 16.21 -20.45 5.83
CA GLU A 437 16.14 -21.91 5.73
C GLU A 437 16.80 -22.45 4.45
N GLU A 438 16.65 -21.76 3.32
CA GLU A 438 17.30 -22.15 2.06
C GLU A 438 18.83 -21.93 2.14
N ILE A 439 19.27 -20.89 2.87
CA ILE A 439 20.70 -20.65 3.17
C ILE A 439 21.23 -21.76 4.08
N ALA A 440 20.48 -22.17 5.09
CA ALA A 440 20.86 -23.26 5.99
C ALA A 440 20.95 -24.60 5.24
N GLN A 441 19.95 -24.94 4.43
CA GLN A 441 19.95 -26.15 3.60
C GLN A 441 21.12 -26.16 2.61
N ARG A 442 21.41 -25.03 1.96
CA ARG A 442 22.56 -24.92 1.05
C ARG A 442 23.91 -25.06 1.76
N ARG A 443 24.04 -24.56 3.01
CA ARG A 443 25.24 -24.76 3.84
C ARG A 443 25.43 -26.22 4.25
N GLU A 444 24.34 -26.92 4.54
CA GLU A 444 24.35 -28.36 4.83
C GLU A 444 24.81 -29.16 3.61
N LEU A 445 24.22 -28.87 2.44
CA LEU A 445 24.50 -29.54 1.17
C LEU A 445 25.94 -29.26 0.67
N ALA A 446 26.45 -28.05 0.91
CA ALA A 446 27.84 -27.71 0.64
C ALA A 446 28.82 -28.46 1.57
N ARG A 447 28.46 -28.63 2.86
CA ARG A 447 29.27 -29.43 3.81
C ARG A 447 29.33 -30.89 3.41
N GLN A 448 28.21 -31.48 2.97
CA GLN A 448 28.16 -32.86 2.47
C GLN A 448 29.03 -33.05 1.23
N ARG A 449 28.90 -32.16 0.24
CA ARG A 449 29.75 -32.19 -0.98
C ARG A 449 31.24 -32.01 -0.68
N HIS A 450 31.60 -31.18 0.30
CA HIS A 450 32.98 -31.00 0.70
C HIS A 450 33.51 -32.24 1.44
N ALA A 451 32.70 -32.88 2.28
CA ALA A 451 33.04 -34.15 2.91
C ALA A 451 33.26 -35.26 1.87
N GLU A 452 32.39 -35.36 0.87
CA GLU A 452 32.52 -36.31 -0.25
C GLU A 452 33.78 -36.06 -1.08
N LYS A 453 34.12 -34.79 -1.38
CA LYS A 453 35.36 -34.45 -2.09
C LYS A 453 36.62 -34.77 -1.28
N MET A 454 36.58 -34.60 0.04
CA MET A 454 37.69 -34.96 0.95
C MET A 454 37.84 -36.47 1.12
N ILE A 455 36.76 -37.23 0.95
CA ILE A 455 36.80 -38.69 0.88
C ILE A 455 37.37 -39.12 -0.48
N ALA A 456 36.93 -38.51 -1.58
CA ALA A 456 37.40 -38.80 -2.93
C ALA A 456 38.88 -38.46 -3.16
N SER A 457 39.39 -37.37 -2.56
CA SER A 457 40.81 -36.99 -2.65
C SER A 457 41.73 -37.90 -1.83
N LYS A 458 41.21 -38.61 -0.83
CA LYS A 458 41.94 -39.64 -0.08
C LYS A 458 42.01 -40.99 -0.79
N THR A 459 41.21 -41.20 -1.84
CA THR A 459 41.10 -42.48 -2.57
C THR A 459 41.49 -42.40 -4.06
N GLY A 460 42.21 -41.36 -4.50
CA GLY A 460 42.70 -41.20 -5.87
C GLY A 460 44.18 -41.58 -6.05
N PRO A 461 44.58 -42.32 -7.11
CA PRO A 461 45.88 -43.00 -7.21
C PRO A 461 47.05 -42.10 -7.68
N GLU A 462 48.25 -42.45 -7.23
CA GLU A 462 49.56 -41.89 -7.59
C GLU A 462 49.82 -41.89 -9.11
N ARG A 463 50.27 -40.76 -9.67
CA ARG A 463 51.01 -40.68 -10.94
C ARG A 463 52.07 -39.58 -10.90
N ASP A 464 53.18 -39.91 -11.55
CA ASP A 464 54.55 -39.46 -11.34
C ASP A 464 54.86 -37.98 -11.55
N LYS A 465 55.87 -37.53 -10.80
CA LYS A 465 56.58 -36.26 -10.97
C LYS A 465 57.80 -36.48 -11.88
N ASP A 466 57.94 -35.65 -12.90
CA ASP A 466 59.25 -35.30 -13.47
C ASP A 466 59.64 -33.88 -13.02
N ILE A 467 60.83 -33.76 -12.45
CA ILE A 467 61.48 -32.53 -11.96
C ILE A 467 62.82 -32.37 -12.69
N SER A 468 63.15 -31.15 -13.14
CA SER A 468 64.54 -30.62 -13.08
C SER A 468 64.56 -29.07 -13.24
N PRO A 469 65.60 -28.34 -12.76
CA PRO A 469 65.43 -27.16 -11.88
C PRO A 469 66.29 -25.90 -12.19
N SER A 470 65.90 -24.72 -11.67
CA SER A 470 66.74 -23.56 -11.26
C SER A 470 65.80 -22.38 -10.89
N ASP A 471 65.97 -21.50 -9.90
CA ASP A 471 67.06 -21.13 -8.98
C ASP A 471 66.47 -20.61 -7.64
N SER A 472 67.25 -20.78 -6.57
CA SER A 472 67.12 -20.39 -5.13
C SER A 472 66.65 -18.95 -4.81
N ALA A 473 66.13 -18.50 -3.65
CA ALA A 473 65.67 -18.95 -2.31
C ALA A 473 65.34 -17.62 -1.51
N PRO A 474 65.10 -17.57 -0.18
CA PRO A 474 64.17 -18.29 0.71
C PRO A 474 63.18 -17.32 1.43
N ALA A 475 62.02 -17.80 1.90
CA ALA A 475 61.32 -17.17 3.03
C ALA A 475 60.45 -18.16 3.80
N GLU A 476 60.79 -18.25 5.08
CA GLU A 476 60.30 -19.03 6.22
C GLU A 476 58.79 -19.32 6.30
N CYS A 477 58.49 -20.56 6.74
CA CYS A 477 57.18 -20.96 7.27
C CYS A 477 57.01 -20.49 8.72
N GLN A 478 55.92 -19.76 9.00
CA GLN A 478 55.19 -19.86 10.27
C GLN A 478 53.67 -19.85 10.02
N PRO A 479 52.89 -20.62 10.82
CA PRO A 479 51.50 -20.90 10.55
C PRO A 479 50.63 -19.78 11.14
N THR A 480 49.96 -19.01 10.29
CA THR A 480 48.94 -18.05 10.74
C THR A 480 47.57 -18.53 10.28
N GLY A 481 46.70 -18.76 11.27
CA GLY A 481 45.34 -19.24 11.07
C GLY A 481 44.59 -18.37 10.08
N LEU A 482 44.08 -19.01 9.03
CA LEU A 482 43.22 -18.37 8.04
C LEU A 482 41.89 -18.01 8.72
N SER A 483 41.72 -16.72 8.96
CA SER A 483 40.46 -16.09 9.34
C SER A 483 39.42 -16.30 8.23
N ALA A 484 38.16 -16.40 8.64
CA ALA A 484 36.97 -16.63 7.81
C ALA A 484 36.67 -15.51 6.78
N ALA A 485 37.63 -14.63 6.47
CA ALA A 485 37.45 -13.40 5.70
C ALA A 485 37.89 -13.49 4.22
N LYS A 486 38.21 -14.68 3.70
CA LYS A 486 38.64 -14.88 2.29
C LYS A 486 37.78 -15.86 1.48
N MET A 487 36.52 -16.08 1.89
CA MET A 487 35.63 -17.04 1.22
C MET A 487 34.35 -16.39 0.63
N GLU A 488 34.38 -15.09 0.34
CA GLU A 488 33.24 -14.35 -0.25
C GLU A 488 33.47 -13.79 -1.67
N SER A 489 34.52 -14.18 -2.38
CA SER A 489 34.75 -13.69 -3.76
C SER A 489 35.07 -14.78 -4.79
N LEU A 490 34.29 -15.86 -4.79
CA LEU A 490 34.24 -16.81 -5.90
C LEU A 490 32.86 -16.73 -6.56
N THR A 491 32.61 -15.63 -7.28
CA THR A 491 31.55 -15.57 -8.28
C THR A 491 31.98 -16.40 -9.48
N LEU A 492 31.28 -17.50 -9.73
CA LEU A 492 31.40 -18.29 -10.95
C LEU A 492 30.98 -17.40 -12.14
N LYS A 493 31.92 -17.09 -13.05
CA LYS A 493 31.60 -16.70 -14.42
C LYS A 493 31.17 -17.97 -15.16
N GLU A 494 29.89 -18.10 -15.44
CA GLU A 494 29.35 -19.09 -16.38
C GLU A 494 29.02 -18.42 -17.72
N PRO A 495 29.01 -19.19 -18.82
CA PRO A 495 29.31 -18.69 -20.16
C PRO A 495 28.23 -17.74 -20.67
N GLU A 496 28.68 -16.70 -21.37
CA GLU A 496 27.82 -15.81 -22.14
C GLU A 496 27.15 -16.64 -23.25
N GLU A 497 25.95 -17.15 -22.98
CA GLU A 497 25.05 -17.54 -24.05
C GLU A 497 24.55 -16.25 -24.72
N ASP A 498 25.11 -15.95 -25.90
CA ASP A 498 24.58 -15.01 -26.89
C ASP A 498 23.20 -15.51 -27.38
N GLY A 499 22.20 -15.41 -26.51
CA GLY A 499 20.80 -15.51 -26.87
C GLY A 499 20.30 -14.12 -27.25
N GLU A 500 19.73 -13.97 -28.45
CA GLU A 500 19.03 -12.77 -28.92
C GLU A 500 18.29 -12.09 -27.76
N GLN A 501 18.53 -10.79 -27.59
CA GLN A 501 17.86 -9.95 -26.58
C GLN A 501 16.36 -9.92 -26.87
N LYS A 502 15.63 -10.92 -26.37
CA LYS A 502 14.17 -10.97 -26.49
C LYS A 502 13.60 -9.96 -25.50
N GLU A 503 13.00 -8.92 -26.04
CA GLU A 503 12.14 -8.01 -25.29
C GLU A 503 10.84 -8.73 -24.95
N VAL A 504 10.46 -8.69 -23.67
CA VAL A 504 9.21 -9.26 -23.19
C VAL A 504 8.34 -8.16 -22.62
N PHE A 505 7.08 -8.14 -23.01
CA PHE A 505 6.12 -7.21 -22.43
C PHE A 505 5.57 -7.78 -21.14
N ILE A 506 5.65 -7.00 -20.07
CA ILE A 506 4.98 -7.27 -18.81
C ILE A 506 3.76 -6.35 -18.73
N ALA A 507 2.59 -6.95 -18.61
CA ALA A 507 1.34 -6.24 -18.38
C ALA A 507 1.05 -6.13 -16.88
N PHE A 508 0.68 -4.93 -16.46
CA PHE A 508 0.07 -4.64 -15.17
C PHE A 508 -1.45 -4.65 -15.33
N ALA A 509 -2.07 -5.68 -14.77
CA ALA A 509 -3.48 -5.95 -14.99
C ALA A 509 -4.17 -6.48 -13.74
N ARG A 510 -5.46 -6.14 -13.63
CA ARG A 510 -6.37 -6.69 -12.62
C ARG A 510 -7.30 -7.70 -13.27
N VAL A 511 -7.47 -8.84 -12.61
CA VAL A 511 -8.45 -9.87 -12.97
C VAL A 511 -9.72 -9.58 -12.18
N TYR A 512 -10.84 -9.39 -12.88
CA TYR A 512 -12.14 -9.11 -12.27
C TYR A 512 -13.00 -10.37 -12.16
N SER A 513 -12.93 -11.27 -13.13
CA SER A 513 -13.67 -12.54 -13.13
C SER A 513 -12.84 -13.65 -13.76
N GLY A 514 -13.06 -14.88 -13.30
CA GLY A 514 -12.44 -16.10 -13.81
C GLY A 514 -10.99 -16.32 -13.35
N MET A 515 -10.43 -17.47 -13.70
CA MET A 515 -9.05 -17.83 -13.39
C MET A 515 -8.19 -17.84 -14.65
N VAL A 516 -7.07 -17.09 -14.62
CA VAL A 516 -6.09 -17.10 -15.72
C VAL A 516 -5.10 -18.25 -15.52
N LYS A 517 -4.94 -19.09 -16.54
CA LYS A 517 -3.96 -20.20 -16.55
C LYS A 517 -2.85 -19.94 -17.57
N LYS A 518 -1.64 -20.43 -17.29
CA LYS A 518 -0.51 -20.36 -18.21
C LYS A 518 -0.85 -21.10 -19.52
N GLY A 519 -0.67 -20.44 -20.67
CA GLY A 519 -0.99 -21.01 -21.98
C GLY A 519 -2.45 -20.85 -22.41
N GLN A 520 -3.27 -20.18 -21.61
CA GLN A 520 -4.64 -19.83 -21.99
C GLN A 520 -4.64 -18.79 -23.12
N ARG A 521 -5.53 -18.99 -24.08
CA ARG A 521 -5.79 -18.05 -25.17
C ARG A 521 -6.84 -17.04 -24.72
N LEU A 522 -6.53 -15.76 -24.87
CA LEU A 522 -7.40 -14.65 -24.47
C LEU A 522 -7.58 -13.69 -25.65
N PHE A 523 -8.74 -13.04 -25.71
CA PHE A 523 -9.00 -12.00 -26.69
C PHE A 523 -8.59 -10.64 -26.13
N VAL A 524 -7.74 -9.92 -26.86
CA VAL A 524 -7.32 -8.56 -26.49
C VAL A 524 -8.24 -7.56 -27.16
N LEU A 525 -8.96 -6.80 -26.33
CA LEU A 525 -9.83 -5.73 -26.80
C LEU A 525 -9.03 -4.42 -26.84
N GLY A 526 -9.06 -3.74 -27.99
CA GLY A 526 -8.39 -2.45 -28.16
C GLY A 526 -9.21 -1.28 -27.58
N PRO A 527 -8.62 -0.09 -27.42
CA PRO A 527 -9.30 1.07 -26.82
C PRO A 527 -10.47 1.61 -27.66
N LYS A 528 -10.51 1.32 -28.96
CA LYS A 528 -11.61 1.66 -29.88
C LYS A 528 -12.57 0.49 -30.11
N TYR A 529 -12.52 -0.53 -29.26
CA TYR A 529 -13.39 -1.69 -29.39
C TYR A 529 -14.84 -1.26 -29.21
N ASP A 530 -15.66 -1.42 -30.25
CA ASP A 530 -17.10 -1.25 -30.18
C ASP A 530 -17.76 -2.64 -30.07
N PRO A 531 -18.43 -2.95 -28.95
CA PRO A 531 -19.13 -4.23 -28.78
C PRO A 531 -20.16 -4.51 -29.89
N SER A 532 -20.74 -3.48 -30.49
CA SER A 532 -21.71 -3.63 -31.59
C SER A 532 -21.07 -4.10 -32.91
N GLN A 533 -19.77 -3.81 -33.12
CA GLN A 533 -19.00 -4.23 -34.29
C GLN A 533 -18.19 -5.51 -34.03
N ALA A 534 -18.07 -5.92 -32.77
CA ALA A 534 -17.24 -7.02 -32.32
C ALA A 534 -17.54 -8.34 -33.01
N LEU A 535 -18.82 -8.71 -33.16
CA LEU A 535 -19.23 -9.97 -33.79
C LEU A 535 -18.77 -10.08 -35.26
N ARG A 536 -18.52 -8.96 -35.94
CA ARG A 536 -17.96 -8.93 -37.31
C ARG A 536 -16.45 -9.08 -37.32
N LEU A 537 -15.76 -8.60 -36.28
CA LEU A 537 -14.29 -8.60 -36.13
C LEU A 537 -13.71 -9.88 -35.53
N VAL A 538 -14.52 -10.69 -34.83
CA VAL A 538 -14.10 -11.97 -34.21
C VAL A 538 -13.53 -12.97 -35.23
N LYS A 539 -13.81 -12.82 -36.53
CA LYS A 539 -13.21 -13.64 -37.59
C LYS A 539 -11.73 -13.30 -37.92
N HIS A 540 -11.19 -12.16 -37.48
CA HIS A 540 -9.94 -11.62 -38.05
C HIS A 540 -8.89 -11.09 -37.06
N ARG A 541 -9.02 -11.25 -35.73
CA ARG A 541 -7.96 -10.82 -34.78
C ARG A 541 -7.22 -12.00 -34.15
N GLU A 542 -5.91 -11.99 -34.34
CA GLU A 542 -4.97 -13.06 -33.98
C GLU A 542 -4.79 -13.27 -32.47
N LEU A 543 -4.56 -14.54 -32.16
CA LEU A 543 -4.37 -15.12 -30.83
C LEU A 543 -2.96 -14.81 -30.29
N THR A 544 -2.87 -13.98 -29.26
CA THR A 544 -1.61 -13.81 -28.51
C THR A 544 -1.56 -14.80 -27.33
N GLN A 545 -0.40 -15.45 -27.15
CA GLN A 545 -0.18 -16.44 -26.10
C GLN A 545 0.29 -15.74 -24.82
N PHE A 546 -0.50 -15.86 -23.75
CA PHE A 546 -0.21 -15.24 -22.46
C PHE A 546 0.45 -16.22 -21.50
N THR A 547 1.47 -15.74 -20.78
CA THR A 547 2.12 -16.49 -19.70
C THR A 547 1.96 -15.69 -18.40
N CYS A 548 0.97 -16.03 -17.57
CA CYS A 548 0.77 -15.38 -16.27
C CYS A 548 1.81 -15.91 -15.26
N CYS A 549 2.48 -15.02 -14.54
CA CYS A 549 3.47 -15.39 -13.52
C CYS A 549 2.89 -15.52 -12.09
N THR A 550 1.61 -15.27 -11.86
CA THR A 550 0.98 -15.35 -10.53
C THR A 550 -0.48 -15.83 -10.57
N GLY A 551 -0.99 -16.32 -9.44
CA GLY A 551 -2.27 -17.01 -9.29
C GLY A 551 -3.55 -16.15 -9.44
N PRO A 552 -4.73 -16.68 -9.06
CA PRO A 552 -6.01 -16.36 -9.69
C PRO A 552 -6.55 -14.94 -9.51
N PHE A 553 -6.23 -14.22 -8.43
CA PHE A 553 -6.76 -12.86 -8.20
C PHE A 553 -5.76 -11.97 -7.44
N GLY A 554 -5.84 -10.67 -7.72
CA GLY A 554 -5.03 -9.61 -7.13
C GLY A 554 -4.44 -8.70 -8.20
N PHE A 555 -3.20 -8.96 -8.58
CA PHE A 555 -2.54 -8.41 -9.77
C PHE A 555 -1.80 -9.56 -10.48
N CYS A 556 -2.10 -9.80 -11.76
CA CYS A 556 -1.31 -10.73 -12.58
C CYS A 556 -0.28 -9.90 -13.36
N PHE A 557 1.00 -10.20 -13.16
CA PHE A 557 2.04 -9.83 -14.13
C PHE A 557 1.91 -10.80 -15.30
N MET A 558 1.40 -10.29 -16.43
CA MET A 558 1.18 -11.10 -17.62
C MET A 558 2.37 -10.89 -18.57
N LEU A 559 3.13 -11.94 -18.84
CA LEU A 559 4.16 -11.94 -19.88
C LEU A 559 3.48 -12.19 -21.23
N ILE A 560 3.63 -11.25 -22.16
CA ILE A 560 3.13 -11.37 -23.53
C ILE A 560 4.32 -11.70 -24.42
N GLY A 561 4.28 -12.87 -25.05
CA GLY A 561 5.30 -13.27 -26.01
C GLY A 561 5.27 -12.40 -27.26
N SER A 562 6.43 -11.98 -27.74
CA SER A 562 6.59 -11.18 -28.95
C SER A 562 6.06 -11.92 -30.18
N LYS A 563 4.87 -11.52 -30.65
CA LYS A 563 4.52 -11.46 -32.08
C LYS A 563 3.61 -10.23 -32.29
N THR A 564 4.18 -9.27 -33.01
CA THR A 564 3.57 -8.15 -33.75
C THR A 564 2.14 -7.75 -33.35
N LEU A 565 2.02 -6.67 -32.56
CA LEU A 565 0.77 -5.93 -32.37
C LEU A 565 0.65 -4.91 -33.53
N VAL A 566 -0.33 -5.10 -34.42
CA VAL A 566 -0.78 -4.09 -35.39
C VAL A 566 -2.07 -3.45 -34.90
#